data_AF-A0A938CMC8-F1
#
_entry.id   AF-A0A938CMC8-F1
#
_cell.length_a   1.000
_cell.length_b   1.000
_cell.length_c   1.000
_cell.angle_alpha   90.00
_cell.angle_beta   90.00
_cell.angle_gamma   90.00
#
_symmetry.space_group_name_H-M   'P 1'
#
loop_
_entity.id
_entity.type
_entity.pdbx_description
1 polymer ?
#
loop_
_entity_poly.entity_id
_entity_poly.type
_entity_poly.pdbx_seq_one_letter_code
_entity_poly.pdbx_strand_id
1 'polypeptide(L)'
;MSPTRYLLPLSVALLLVAGASVAQQPQYVPPTTMDIAIGNYWFFDIRTPAAGYSVDQRQKLVNERLVEIFAAGQPKPVTVSCIRGKPTIFVNGIKLITVYERDAEAAGGGICTKQLAAAWAARVAEGLPRVWPGCRFPAQAAAAPVETAAAPDVPQVGPGK
;
A
#
# COMPACT_ATOMS: atom_id res chain seq x y z
N MET A 1 21.23 -30.10 -86.82
CA MET A 1 21.08 -30.02 -85.36
C MET A 1 21.34 -28.57 -84.97
N SER A 2 20.26 -27.80 -84.79
CA SER A 2 20.29 -26.35 -84.57
C SER A 2 20.37 -25.98 -83.09
N PRO A 3 20.85 -24.75 -82.77
CA PRO A 3 21.26 -24.30 -81.43
C PRO A 3 20.24 -23.33 -80.80
N THR A 4 20.18 -23.20 -79.46
CA THR A 4 19.49 -22.07 -78.74
C THR A 4 19.97 -22.07 -77.27
N ARG A 5 20.85 -21.15 -76.84
CA ARG A 5 20.62 -19.83 -76.16
C ARG A 5 19.71 -19.87 -74.93
N TYR A 6 20.16 -19.26 -73.81
CA TYR A 6 19.49 -18.30 -72.88
C TYR A 6 20.32 -18.26 -71.56
N LEU A 7 21.20 -17.27 -71.35
CA LEU A 7 20.98 -15.97 -70.68
C LEU A 7 20.37 -16.06 -69.27
N LEU A 8 21.24 -15.99 -68.26
CA LEU A 8 20.92 -15.74 -66.85
C LEU A 8 20.66 -14.23 -66.63
N PRO A 9 19.57 -13.82 -65.97
CA PRO A 9 19.53 -12.53 -65.29
C PRO A 9 19.89 -12.67 -63.80
N LEU A 10 20.95 -11.96 -63.47
CA LEU A 10 21.44 -11.56 -62.17
C LEU A 10 20.30 -11.01 -61.29
N SER A 11 19.94 -11.69 -60.21
CA SER A 11 19.01 -11.15 -59.21
C SER A 11 19.79 -10.42 -58.13
N VAL A 12 19.75 -9.08 -58.16
CA VAL A 12 20.26 -8.22 -57.08
C VAL A 12 19.18 -8.15 -56.01
N ALA A 13 19.38 -8.85 -54.90
CA ALA A 13 18.54 -8.73 -53.71
C ALA A 13 19.03 -7.54 -52.87
N LEU A 14 18.29 -6.43 -52.89
CA LEU A 14 18.50 -5.29 -52.02
C LEU A 14 17.95 -5.61 -50.62
N LEU A 15 18.84 -5.94 -49.69
CA LEU A 15 18.49 -6.21 -48.29
C LEU A 15 18.35 -4.89 -47.51
N LEU A 16 17.12 -4.40 -47.35
CA LEU A 16 16.80 -3.26 -46.48
C LEU A 16 16.79 -3.72 -45.02
N VAL A 17 17.86 -3.42 -44.26
CA VAL A 17 17.90 -3.63 -42.81
C VAL A 17 17.21 -2.44 -42.14
N ALA A 18 15.91 -2.58 -41.86
CA ALA A 18 15.20 -1.65 -40.99
C ALA A 18 15.71 -1.83 -39.55
N GLY A 19 16.44 -0.83 -39.05
CA GLY A 19 16.84 -0.77 -37.64
C GLY A 19 15.61 -0.54 -36.75
N ALA A 20 15.08 -1.62 -36.18
CA ALA A 20 14.07 -1.52 -35.12
C ALA A 20 14.74 -0.95 -33.86
N SER A 21 14.53 0.34 -33.58
CA SER A 21 14.81 0.89 -32.26
C SER A 21 13.81 0.29 -31.28
N VAL A 22 14.27 -0.66 -30.46
CA VAL A 22 13.51 -1.16 -29.32
C VAL A 22 13.42 -0.01 -28.31
N ALA A 23 12.28 0.65 -28.22
CA ALA A 23 12.03 1.60 -27.15
C ALA A 23 12.13 0.82 -25.82
N GLN A 24 13.17 1.09 -25.04
CA GLN A 24 13.32 0.55 -23.69
C GLN A 24 12.06 0.92 -22.90
N GLN A 25 11.21 -0.06 -22.57
CA GLN A 25 10.10 0.19 -21.66
C GLN A 25 10.69 0.55 -20.29
N PRO A 26 10.10 1.52 -19.56
CA PRO A 26 10.57 1.88 -18.24
C PRO A 26 10.60 0.63 -17.37
N GLN A 27 11.80 0.31 -16.86
CA GLN A 27 12.00 -0.86 -16.02
C GLN A 27 11.26 -0.65 -14.70
N TYR A 28 10.21 -1.43 -14.46
CA TYR A 28 9.46 -1.37 -13.21
C TYR A 28 10.36 -1.81 -12.06
N VAL A 29 10.70 -0.87 -11.17
CA VAL A 29 11.40 -1.16 -9.92
C VAL A 29 10.35 -1.35 -8.84
N PRO A 30 10.17 -2.57 -8.30
CA PRO A 30 9.16 -2.81 -7.27
C PRO A 30 9.50 -2.04 -5.98
N PRO A 31 8.49 -1.48 -5.31
CA PRO A 31 8.69 -0.77 -4.05
C PRO A 31 9.20 -1.72 -2.95
N THR A 32 10.06 -1.19 -2.07
CA THR A 32 10.66 -1.95 -0.96
C THR A 32 9.79 -1.96 0.29
N THR A 33 8.82 -1.06 0.41
CA THR A 33 7.87 -0.97 1.53
C THR A 33 6.54 -0.45 1.01
N MET A 34 5.47 -0.99 1.56
CA MET A 34 4.10 -0.75 1.13
C MET A 34 3.19 -0.55 2.34
N ASP A 35 2.53 0.60 2.41
CA ASP A 35 1.63 0.94 3.51
C ASP A 35 0.24 0.35 3.30
N ILE A 36 -0.33 -0.19 4.37
CA ILE A 36 -1.75 -0.53 4.46
C ILE A 36 -2.45 0.57 5.26
N ALA A 37 -3.15 1.45 4.55
CA ALA A 37 -3.84 2.59 5.12
C ALA A 37 -5.13 2.92 4.34
N ILE A 38 -6.09 3.55 5.01
CA ILE A 38 -7.31 4.09 4.38
C ILE A 38 -7.53 5.52 4.88
N GLY A 39 -7.54 6.49 3.96
CA GLY A 39 -7.57 7.91 4.34
C GLY A 39 -6.38 8.26 5.23
N ASN A 40 -6.66 8.83 6.41
CA ASN A 40 -5.63 9.21 7.38
C ASN A 40 -5.35 8.11 8.44
N TYR A 41 -5.92 6.92 8.27
CA TYR A 41 -5.76 5.81 9.21
C TYR A 41 -4.77 4.79 8.67
N TRP A 42 -3.58 4.81 9.25
CA TRP A 42 -2.52 3.84 8.99
C TRP A 42 -2.71 2.60 9.86
N PHE A 43 -2.60 1.41 9.26
CA PHE A 43 -2.74 0.14 9.96
C PHE A 43 -1.39 -0.51 10.24
N PHE A 44 -0.62 -0.76 9.18
CA PHE A 44 0.70 -1.38 9.22
C PHE A 44 1.39 -1.25 7.85
N ASP A 45 2.68 -1.56 7.80
CA ASP A 45 3.46 -1.62 6.58
C ASP A 45 3.93 -3.05 6.27
N ILE A 46 4.07 -3.36 4.99
CA ILE A 46 4.63 -4.61 4.48
C ILE A 46 5.99 -4.29 3.87
N ARG A 47 7.03 -4.91 4.39
CA ARG A 47 8.43 -4.68 3.96
C ARG A 47 9.06 -5.86 3.24
N THR A 48 8.42 -7.02 3.26
CA THR A 48 9.04 -8.26 2.76
C THR A 48 8.15 -9.01 1.78
N PRO A 49 8.73 -9.69 0.77
CA PRO A 49 8.02 -10.66 -0.03
C PRO A 49 7.73 -11.92 0.80
N ALA A 50 6.58 -12.56 0.57
CA ALA A 50 6.19 -13.78 1.28
C ALA A 50 5.20 -14.62 0.49
N ALA A 51 5.22 -15.94 0.70
CA ALA A 51 4.32 -16.91 0.08
C ALA A 51 4.24 -16.83 -1.47
N GLY A 52 5.35 -16.50 -2.12
CA GLY A 52 5.43 -16.35 -3.57
C GLY A 52 4.96 -15.00 -4.10
N TYR A 53 4.61 -14.06 -3.23
CA TYR A 53 4.19 -12.71 -3.60
C TYR A 53 5.28 -11.67 -3.31
N SER A 54 5.45 -10.72 -4.22
CA SER A 54 6.22 -9.49 -3.97
C SER A 54 5.50 -8.58 -2.97
N VAL A 55 6.19 -7.54 -2.50
CA VAL A 55 5.63 -6.59 -1.51
C VAL A 55 4.38 -5.88 -2.08
N ASP A 56 4.44 -5.43 -3.34
CA ASP A 56 3.31 -4.79 -4.03
C ASP A 56 2.12 -5.73 -4.23
N GLN A 57 2.38 -7.00 -4.58
CA GLN A 57 1.32 -8.01 -4.73
C GLN A 57 0.64 -8.31 -3.39
N ARG A 58 1.41 -8.34 -2.29
CA ARG A 58 0.84 -8.50 -0.95
C ARG A 58 -0.05 -7.31 -0.58
N GLN A 59 0.39 -6.07 -0.83
CA GLN A 59 -0.47 -4.90 -0.62
C GLN A 59 -1.76 -5.01 -1.43
N LYS A 60 -1.65 -5.36 -2.72
CA LYS A 60 -2.83 -5.52 -3.59
C LYS A 60 -3.82 -6.54 -3.02
N LEU A 61 -3.32 -7.71 -2.59
CA LEU A 61 -4.15 -8.75 -1.98
C LEU A 61 -4.83 -8.26 -0.70
N VAL A 62 -4.10 -7.53 0.16
CA VAL A 62 -4.68 -6.94 1.39
C VAL A 62 -5.77 -5.94 1.04
N ASN A 63 -5.54 -5.06 0.06
CA ASN A 63 -6.53 -4.08 -0.38
C ASN A 63 -7.79 -4.74 -0.96
N GLU A 64 -7.64 -5.79 -1.77
CA GLU A 64 -8.78 -6.59 -2.26
C GLU A 64 -9.59 -7.20 -1.11
N ARG A 65 -8.90 -7.70 -0.06
CA ARG A 65 -9.58 -8.24 1.13
C ARG A 65 -10.25 -7.16 1.96
N LEU A 66 -9.67 -5.98 2.07
CA LEU A 66 -10.32 -4.84 2.73
C LEU A 66 -11.62 -4.45 2.00
N VAL A 67 -11.63 -4.44 0.67
CA VAL A 67 -12.86 -4.21 -0.11
C VAL A 67 -13.91 -5.27 0.19
N GLU A 68 -13.54 -6.56 0.22
CA GLU A 68 -14.44 -7.66 0.59
C GLU A 68 -14.99 -7.49 2.02
N ILE A 69 -14.14 -7.08 2.96
CA ILE A 69 -14.50 -6.81 4.35
C ILE A 69 -15.53 -5.68 4.45
N PHE A 70 -15.34 -4.57 3.73
CA PHE A 70 -16.33 -3.48 3.72
C PHE A 70 -17.64 -3.89 3.04
N ALA A 71 -17.55 -4.65 1.94
CA ALA A 71 -18.73 -5.14 1.22
C ALA A 71 -19.58 -6.10 2.08
N ALA A 72 -18.97 -6.79 3.05
CA ALA A 72 -19.65 -7.71 3.96
C ALA A 72 -20.54 -7.03 5.02
N GLY A 73 -20.64 -5.70 5.04
CA GLY A 73 -21.68 -4.98 5.79
C GLY A 73 -21.17 -4.27 7.04
N GLN A 74 -21.35 -4.84 8.23
CA GLN A 74 -21.03 -4.19 9.50
C GLN A 74 -19.61 -4.52 10.00
N PRO A 75 -18.94 -3.58 10.73
CA PRO A 75 -17.63 -3.84 11.30
C PRO A 75 -17.75 -4.94 12.36
N LYS A 76 -17.02 -6.03 12.14
CA LYS A 76 -16.99 -7.22 13.00
C LYS A 76 -15.62 -7.36 13.67
N PRO A 77 -15.49 -8.18 14.73
CA PRO A 77 -14.24 -8.30 15.46
C PRO A 77 -13.08 -8.69 14.55
N VAL A 78 -11.94 -8.03 14.79
CA VAL A 78 -10.64 -8.44 14.26
C VAL A 78 -10.13 -9.55 15.16
N THR A 79 -9.69 -10.65 14.57
CA THR A 79 -9.20 -11.82 15.31
C THR A 79 -7.88 -12.30 14.72
N VAL A 80 -7.06 -12.94 15.54
CA VAL A 80 -5.84 -13.62 15.10
C VAL A 80 -6.02 -15.11 15.33
N SER A 81 -5.89 -15.90 14.27
CA SER A 81 -5.88 -17.36 14.34
C SER A 81 -4.78 -17.92 13.44
N CYS A 82 -4.42 -19.20 13.60
CA CYS A 82 -3.31 -19.78 12.86
C CYS A 82 -3.79 -20.55 11.62
N ILE A 83 -3.23 -20.23 10.45
CA ILE A 83 -3.35 -21.06 9.25
C ILE A 83 -2.02 -21.78 9.04
N ARG A 84 -2.02 -23.13 9.10
CA ARG A 84 -0.81 -23.95 8.93
C ARG A 84 0.34 -23.49 9.85
N GLY A 85 0.01 -23.21 11.10
CA GLY A 85 0.97 -22.75 12.12
C GLY A 85 1.43 -21.29 12.01
N LYS A 86 0.95 -20.53 11.02
CA LYS A 86 1.31 -19.11 10.84
C LYS A 86 0.21 -18.20 11.37
N PRO A 87 0.52 -17.18 12.20
CA PRO A 87 -0.47 -16.21 12.66
C PRO A 87 -1.11 -15.47 11.48
N THR A 88 -2.43 -15.46 11.45
CA THR A 88 -3.23 -14.85 10.38
C THR A 88 -4.31 -13.97 10.99
N ILE A 89 -4.41 -12.75 10.47
CA ILE A 89 -5.38 -11.75 10.87
C ILE A 89 -6.64 -11.94 10.03
N PHE A 90 -7.78 -12.00 10.71
CA PHE A 90 -9.11 -12.07 10.11
C PHE A 90 -9.95 -10.90 10.56
N VAL A 91 -10.80 -10.42 9.66
CA VAL A 91 -11.84 -9.43 9.96
C VAL A 91 -13.14 -9.99 9.44
N ASN A 92 -14.16 -10.11 10.30
CA ASN A 92 -15.43 -10.73 9.91
C ASN A 92 -15.28 -12.17 9.35
N GLY A 93 -14.29 -12.93 9.81
CA GLY A 93 -13.98 -14.26 9.26
C GLY A 93 -13.32 -14.26 7.87
N ILE A 94 -13.15 -13.09 7.24
CA ILE A 94 -12.40 -12.93 5.99
C ILE A 94 -10.92 -12.79 6.35
N LYS A 95 -10.08 -13.56 5.68
CA LYS A 95 -8.62 -13.49 5.85
C LYS A 95 -8.11 -12.15 5.31
N LEU A 96 -7.52 -11.33 6.19
CA LEU A 96 -6.86 -10.09 5.80
C LEU A 96 -5.42 -10.35 5.37
N ILE A 97 -4.59 -10.87 6.28
CA ILE A 97 -3.16 -11.11 6.02
C ILE A 97 -2.59 -12.19 6.94
N THR A 98 -1.66 -12.99 6.42
CA THR A 98 -0.81 -13.89 7.22
C THR A 98 0.53 -13.21 7.50
N VAL A 99 0.99 -13.30 8.75
CA VAL A 99 2.30 -12.76 9.18
C VAL A 99 3.35 -13.87 9.09
N TYR A 100 4.43 -13.58 8.38
CA TYR A 100 5.56 -14.50 8.19
C TYR A 100 6.75 -14.09 9.05
N GLU A 101 7.70 -15.02 9.24
CA GLU A 101 8.92 -14.76 10.02
C GLU A 101 9.71 -13.57 9.48
N ARG A 102 9.83 -13.45 8.16
CA ARG A 102 10.46 -12.28 7.51
C ARG A 102 9.79 -10.95 7.84
N ASP A 103 8.47 -10.93 8.06
CA ASP A 103 7.78 -9.71 8.49
C ASP A 103 8.22 -9.30 9.90
N ALA A 104 8.37 -10.27 10.79
CA ALA A 104 8.84 -10.06 12.16
C ALA A 104 10.31 -9.62 12.21
N GLU A 105 11.17 -10.23 11.39
CA GLU A 105 12.56 -9.81 11.21
C GLU A 105 12.67 -8.37 10.70
N ALA A 106 11.88 -8.01 9.68
CA ALA A 106 11.90 -6.67 9.09
C ALA A 106 11.25 -5.58 9.96
N ALA A 107 10.38 -5.96 10.90
CA ALA A 107 9.89 -5.05 11.94
C ALA A 107 10.99 -4.69 12.95
N GLY A 108 11.99 -5.55 13.11
CA GLY A 108 13.11 -5.36 14.04
C GLY A 108 12.70 -5.55 15.50
N GLY A 109 13.64 -5.31 16.42
CA GLY A 109 13.36 -5.31 17.87
C GLY A 109 13.08 -6.68 18.50
N GLY A 110 13.37 -7.79 17.80
CA GLY A 110 13.21 -9.15 18.34
C GLY A 110 11.75 -9.59 18.53
N ILE A 111 10.80 -8.91 17.89
CA ILE A 111 9.38 -9.27 17.93
C ILE A 111 9.15 -10.61 17.22
N CYS A 112 8.30 -11.47 17.77
CA CYS A 112 7.91 -12.72 17.10
C CYS A 112 6.66 -12.52 16.22
N THR A 113 6.42 -13.44 15.28
CA THR A 113 5.28 -13.36 14.34
C THR A 113 3.92 -13.22 15.03
N LYS A 114 3.73 -13.86 16.19
CA LYS A 114 2.50 -13.76 16.99
C LYS A 114 2.30 -12.36 17.58
N GLN A 115 3.37 -11.76 18.11
CA GLN A 115 3.34 -10.41 18.65
C GLN A 115 3.11 -9.38 17.54
N LEU A 116 3.77 -9.53 16.39
CA LEU A 116 3.56 -8.66 15.24
C LEU A 116 2.12 -8.76 14.70
N ALA A 117 1.59 -9.97 14.57
CA ALA A 117 0.19 -10.18 14.16
C ALA A 117 -0.80 -9.55 15.14
N ALA A 118 -0.55 -9.64 16.45
CA ALA A 118 -1.37 -9.00 17.47
C ALA A 118 -1.30 -7.46 17.36
N ALA A 119 -0.12 -6.89 17.14
CA ALA A 119 0.07 -5.45 16.97
C ALA A 119 -0.67 -4.92 15.73
N TRP A 120 -0.52 -5.60 14.59
CA TRP A 120 -1.24 -5.27 13.36
C TRP A 120 -2.77 -5.41 13.55
N ALA A 121 -3.22 -6.51 14.17
CA ALA A 121 -4.64 -6.72 14.44
C ALA A 121 -5.24 -5.63 15.35
N ALA A 122 -4.49 -5.17 16.35
CA ALA A 122 -4.92 -4.07 17.23
C ALA A 122 -5.10 -2.77 16.45
N ARG A 123 -4.16 -2.41 15.56
CA ARG A 123 -4.28 -1.21 14.71
C ARG A 123 -5.44 -1.31 13.72
N VAL A 124 -5.65 -2.49 13.13
CA VAL A 124 -6.84 -2.73 12.30
C VAL A 124 -8.11 -2.58 13.13
N ALA A 125 -8.18 -3.17 14.32
CA ALA A 125 -9.36 -3.06 15.20
C ALA A 125 -9.66 -1.62 15.62
N GLU A 126 -8.62 -0.80 15.80
CA GLU A 126 -8.75 0.61 16.16
C GLU A 126 -9.19 1.49 14.98
N GLY A 127 -8.57 1.31 13.81
CA GLY A 127 -8.78 2.21 12.67
C GLY A 127 -9.98 1.81 11.80
N LEU A 128 -10.28 0.52 11.67
CA LEU A 128 -11.29 0.02 10.74
C LEU A 128 -12.71 0.56 11.05
N PRO A 129 -13.17 0.65 12.32
CA PRO A 129 -14.44 1.32 12.63
C PRO A 129 -14.46 2.79 12.25
N ARG A 130 -13.31 3.46 12.19
CA ARG A 130 -13.25 4.90 11.88
C ARG A 130 -13.33 5.17 10.39
N VAL A 131 -12.97 4.21 9.54
CA VAL A 131 -13.04 4.35 8.07
C VAL A 131 -14.26 3.65 7.46
N TRP A 132 -15.13 3.08 8.30
CA TRP A 132 -16.26 2.31 7.84
C TRP A 132 -17.29 3.18 7.10
N PRO A 133 -17.82 2.75 5.94
CA PRO A 133 -18.89 3.45 5.26
C PRO A 133 -20.11 3.65 6.17
N GLY A 134 -20.59 4.89 6.28
CA GLY A 134 -21.72 5.24 7.15
C GLY A 134 -21.35 5.50 8.61
N CYS A 135 -20.07 5.40 8.99
CA CYS A 135 -19.64 5.95 10.27
C CYS A 135 -19.80 7.48 10.25
N ARG A 136 -20.60 7.98 11.18
CA ARG A 136 -20.77 9.40 11.41
C ARG A 136 -19.50 9.89 12.07
N PHE A 137 -18.58 10.44 11.27
CA PHE A 137 -17.50 11.23 11.83
C PHE A 137 -18.14 12.40 12.60
N PRO A 138 -17.73 12.70 13.84
CA PRO A 138 -18.06 14.00 14.39
C PRO A 138 -17.56 15.03 13.38
N ALA A 139 -18.45 15.92 12.94
CA ALA A 139 -18.07 17.05 12.10
C ALA A 139 -16.84 17.65 12.76
N GLN A 140 -15.71 17.69 12.04
CA GLN A 140 -14.48 18.29 12.53
C GLN A 140 -14.90 19.62 13.12
N ALA A 141 -14.82 19.75 14.45
CA ALA A 141 -15.21 20.98 15.11
C ALA A 141 -14.42 22.05 14.39
N ALA A 142 -15.13 22.88 13.61
CA ALA A 142 -14.54 23.96 12.85
C ALA A 142 -13.60 24.61 13.84
N ALA A 143 -12.30 24.62 13.52
CA ALA A 143 -11.31 25.25 14.36
C ALA A 143 -11.90 26.60 14.73
N ALA A 144 -12.28 26.74 16.01
CA ALA A 144 -12.74 28.02 16.50
C ALA A 144 -11.65 29.00 16.08
N PRO A 145 -11.99 30.15 15.49
CA PRO A 145 -10.98 31.14 15.17
C PRO A 145 -10.16 31.31 16.44
N VAL A 146 -8.84 31.15 16.32
CA VAL A 146 -7.91 31.51 17.40
C VAL A 146 -8.17 32.99 17.64
N GLU A 147 -9.05 33.27 18.59
CA GLU A 147 -9.28 34.61 19.10
C GLU A 147 -7.93 35.03 19.63
N THR A 148 -7.27 35.89 18.85
CA THR A 148 -6.04 36.56 19.24
C THR A 148 -6.36 37.22 20.57
N ALA A 149 -5.85 36.62 21.65
CA ALA A 149 -5.87 37.22 22.96
C ALA A 149 -5.18 38.58 22.83
N ALA A 150 -6.00 39.63 22.86
CA ALA A 150 -5.53 40.99 22.98
C ALA A 150 -4.62 41.08 24.20
N ALA A 151 -3.45 41.67 23.99
CA ALA A 151 -2.44 41.88 25.02
C ALA A 151 -3.04 42.59 26.25
N PRO A 152 -2.59 42.27 27.47
CA PRO A 152 -3.02 43.02 28.65
C PRO A 152 -2.58 44.49 28.53
N ASP A 153 -3.54 45.37 28.82
CA ASP A 153 -3.38 46.81 28.97
C ASP A 153 -2.27 47.10 30.00
N VAL A 154 -1.17 47.70 29.56
CA VAL A 154 -0.09 48.16 30.42
C VAL A 154 -0.46 49.57 30.90
N PRO A 155 -0.65 49.81 32.21
CA PRO A 155 -0.96 51.14 32.71
C PRO A 155 0.23 52.08 32.48
N GLN A 156 -0.02 53.19 31.78
CA GLN A 156 0.92 54.29 31.61
C GLN A 156 1.18 54.96 32.97
N VAL A 157 2.37 54.76 33.53
CA VAL A 157 2.89 55.54 34.66
C VAL A 157 3.35 56.90 34.12
N GLY A 158 2.61 57.95 34.44
CA GLY A 158 2.96 59.33 34.07
C GLY A 158 4.23 59.83 34.79
N PRO A 159 5.01 60.73 34.18
CA PRO A 159 6.18 61.29 34.83
C PRO A 159 5.77 62.30 35.90
N GLY A 160 6.26 62.08 37.12
CA GLY A 160 6.06 62.97 38.26
C GLY A 160 6.71 64.34 38.06
N LYS A 161 6.03 65.35 38.61
CA LYS A 161 6.61 66.59 39.13
C LYS A 161 5.95 66.90 40.46
#